data_AF-A0A485KD28-F1
#
_entry.id   AF-A0A485KD28-F1
#
_cell.length_a   1.000
_cell.length_b   1.000
_cell.length_c   1.000
_cell.angle_alpha   90.00
_cell.angle_beta   90.00
_cell.angle_gamma   90.00
#
_symmetry.space_group_name_H-M   'P 1'
#
loop_
_entity.id
_entity.type
_entity.pdbx_description
1 polymer ?
#
loop_
_entity_poly.entity_id
_entity_poly.type
_entity_poly.pdbx_seq_one_letter_code
_entity_poly.pdbx_strand_id
1 'polypeptide(L)'
;MVQWEEFDVYGEFVGVPLKLRLRFYEDTNCGIQVLECPDEIGFDNLAIWDTTYCTRQHARHLQGFINIRTPVILAKLRFVGSFDPEVGFAGKWFECWHPEQATGSFLFDRIEVPPRLPSANTSPLLPLMPGEYLFVGAALGGNGSIYPSRMTMHLLDDGTVRGHVQERHYPQLCALVGQWSPAQLSWSLTFRTDDSDWDYLYYGTPATRLMRGVWQRSDVAMIESLAKESGRFDFELTHAHRKWSRPYHHLFPQPFRQVAAAIVFARSVDRRTHLPSDLWCHVFSYVHADWWRS
;
A
#
# COMPACT_ATOMS: atom_id res chain seq x y z
N MET A 1 -3.89 11.33 14.88
CA MET A 1 -3.35 9.95 14.87
C MET A 1 -4.15 9.25 13.78
N VAL A 2 -3.51 8.69 12.75
CA VAL A 2 -4.27 7.98 11.71
C VAL A 2 -4.72 6.67 12.34
N GLN A 3 -6.03 6.46 12.42
CA GLN A 3 -6.60 5.31 13.12
C GLN A 3 -7.12 4.35 12.06
N TRP A 4 -6.50 3.19 11.93
CA TRP A 4 -7.12 2.06 11.24
C TRP A 4 -7.38 0.96 12.23
N GLU A 5 -8.29 0.08 11.82
CA GLU A 5 -8.61 -1.12 12.57
C GLU A 5 -8.06 -2.33 11.82
N GLU A 6 -7.47 -3.24 12.59
CA GLU A 6 -6.84 -4.46 12.07
C GLU A 6 -7.53 -5.67 12.70
N PHE A 7 -7.85 -6.66 11.86
CA PHE A 7 -8.48 -7.91 12.28
C PHE A 7 -7.82 -9.07 11.57
N ASP A 8 -7.50 -10.13 12.32
CA ASP A 8 -7.08 -11.39 11.76
C ASP A 8 -8.30 -12.30 11.63
N VAL A 9 -8.43 -12.95 10.48
CA VAL A 9 -9.53 -13.87 10.16
C VAL A 9 -8.95 -15.16 9.57
N TYR A 10 -9.59 -16.29 9.84
CA TYR A 10 -9.19 -17.60 9.33
C TYR A 10 -10.38 -18.30 8.70
N GLY A 11 -10.18 -18.91 7.53
CA GLY A 11 -11.26 -19.53 6.79
C GLY A 11 -10.77 -20.15 5.51
N GLU A 12 -11.71 -20.46 4.63
CA GLU A 12 -11.41 -21.11 3.36
C GLU A 12 -11.87 -20.25 2.19
N PHE A 13 -11.04 -20.18 1.15
CA PHE A 13 -11.38 -19.56 -0.12
C PHE A 13 -11.05 -20.52 -1.27
N VAL A 14 -12.09 -21.03 -1.94
CA VAL A 14 -11.96 -21.98 -3.08
C VAL A 14 -11.17 -23.23 -2.69
N GLY A 15 -11.51 -23.86 -1.56
CA GLY A 15 -10.78 -25.05 -1.10
C GLY A 15 -9.45 -24.75 -0.40
N VAL A 16 -9.00 -23.49 -0.36
CA VAL A 16 -7.70 -23.12 0.20
C VAL A 16 -7.90 -22.50 1.59
N PRO A 17 -7.39 -23.13 2.67
CA PRO A 17 -7.43 -22.53 4.00
C PRO A 17 -6.44 -21.37 4.07
N LEU A 18 -6.91 -20.21 4.51
CA LEU A 18 -6.13 -18.98 4.55
C LEU A 18 -6.32 -18.28 5.89
N LYS A 19 -5.22 -17.76 6.42
CA LYS A 19 -5.24 -16.75 7.48
C LYS A 19 -4.98 -15.40 6.86
N LEU A 20 -5.91 -14.48 7.01
CA LEU A 20 -5.85 -13.15 6.44
C LEU A 20 -5.81 -12.10 7.54
N ARG A 21 -5.19 -10.97 7.23
CA ARG A 21 -5.25 -9.76 8.02
C ARG A 21 -5.92 -8.66 7.23
N LEU A 22 -7.03 -8.17 7.74
CA LEU A 22 -7.81 -7.09 7.18
C LEU A 22 -7.44 -5.79 7.89
N ARG A 23 -7.02 -4.77 7.15
CA ARG A 23 -6.74 -3.42 7.64
C ARG A 23 -7.70 -2.43 6.99
N PHE A 24 -8.58 -1.83 7.77
CA PHE A 24 -9.57 -0.87 7.29
C PHE A 24 -9.08 0.56 7.46
N TYR A 25 -8.79 1.24 6.35
CA TYR A 25 -8.30 2.62 6.34
C TYR A 25 -9.46 3.62 6.26
N GLU A 26 -9.26 4.84 6.77
CA GLU A 26 -10.28 5.90 6.78
C GLU A 26 -10.75 6.33 5.38
N ASP A 27 -9.95 6.06 4.34
CA ASP A 27 -10.20 6.45 2.96
C ASP A 27 -10.95 5.40 2.12
N THR A 28 -11.70 4.50 2.78
CA THR A 28 -12.46 3.40 2.15
C THR A 28 -11.60 2.29 1.51
N ASN A 29 -10.27 2.36 1.62
CA ASN A 29 -9.42 1.26 1.20
C ASN A 29 -9.27 0.21 2.29
N CYS A 30 -9.13 -1.04 1.86
CA CYS A 30 -8.72 -2.13 2.73
C CYS A 30 -7.31 -2.58 2.32
N GLY A 31 -6.48 -2.92 3.30
CA GLY A 31 -5.30 -3.75 3.10
C GLY A 31 -5.68 -5.18 3.46
N ILE A 32 -5.36 -6.14 2.59
CA ILE A 32 -5.52 -7.57 2.93
C ILE A 32 -4.16 -8.24 2.78
N GLN A 33 -3.64 -8.73 3.89
CA GLN A 33 -2.37 -9.45 3.93
C GLN A 33 -2.64 -10.92 4.20
N VAL A 34 -2.07 -11.82 3.39
CA VAL A 34 -2.05 -13.25 3.71
C VAL A 34 -0.99 -13.49 4.79
N LEU A 35 -1.40 -14.04 5.91
CA LEU A 35 -0.53 -14.37 7.04
C LEU A 35 -0.09 -15.83 7.00
N GLU A 36 -1.00 -16.73 6.61
CA GLU A 36 -0.75 -18.17 6.48
C GLU A 36 -1.55 -18.69 5.28
N CYS A 37 -0.93 -19.58 4.51
CA CYS A 37 -1.53 -20.37 3.44
C CYS A 37 -0.85 -21.75 3.40
N PRO A 38 -1.41 -22.76 2.73
CA PRO A 38 -0.78 -24.07 2.61
C PRO A 38 0.55 -23.95 1.88
N ASP A 39 1.53 -24.76 2.30
CA ASP A 39 2.87 -24.78 1.69
C ASP A 39 2.82 -25.13 0.19
N GLU A 40 1.84 -25.95 -0.22
CA GLU A 40 1.62 -26.33 -1.61
C GLU A 40 1.15 -25.15 -2.47
N ILE A 41 0.49 -24.17 -1.85
CA ILE A 41 0.14 -22.92 -2.51
C ILE A 41 1.33 -21.98 -2.46
N GLY A 42 1.86 -21.72 -1.27
CA GLY A 42 2.92 -20.74 -1.05
C GLY A 42 2.46 -19.29 -1.23
N PHE A 43 3.04 -18.37 -0.45
CA PHE A 43 2.65 -16.95 -0.47
C PHE A 43 2.82 -16.29 -1.84
N ASP A 44 3.77 -16.76 -2.61
CA ASP A 44 4.16 -16.09 -3.84
C ASP A 44 3.22 -16.44 -5.01
N ASN A 45 2.34 -17.42 -4.82
CA ASN A 45 1.28 -17.79 -5.77
C ASN A 45 -0.08 -17.22 -5.38
N LEU A 46 -0.15 -16.38 -4.35
CA LEU A 46 -1.38 -15.74 -3.90
C LEU A 46 -1.22 -14.23 -3.83
N ALA A 47 -2.15 -13.50 -4.46
CA ALA A 47 -2.23 -12.06 -4.32
C ALA A 47 -3.68 -11.61 -4.17
N ILE A 48 -3.88 -10.60 -3.33
CA ILE A 48 -5.16 -9.93 -3.11
C ILE A 48 -4.93 -8.45 -3.39
N TRP A 49 -5.77 -7.83 -4.23
CA TRP A 49 -5.57 -6.45 -4.67
C TRP A 49 -6.89 -5.71 -4.89
N ASP A 50 -6.78 -4.39 -5.02
CA ASP A 50 -7.86 -3.45 -5.34
C ASP A 50 -9.05 -3.62 -4.37
N THR A 51 -8.69 -3.76 -3.09
CA THR A 51 -9.69 -4.01 -2.04
C THR A 51 -10.21 -2.71 -1.45
N THR A 52 -11.52 -2.57 -1.47
CA THR A 52 -12.25 -1.38 -1.00
C THR A 52 -13.44 -1.79 -0.16
N TYR A 53 -13.85 -0.93 0.75
CA TYR A 53 -15.02 -1.19 1.57
C TYR A 53 -15.90 0.05 1.69
N CYS A 54 -17.18 -0.18 1.98
CA CYS A 54 -18.06 0.86 2.47
C CYS A 54 -18.68 0.43 3.80
N THR A 55 -18.98 1.41 4.65
CA THR A 55 -19.64 1.16 5.92
C THR A 55 -21.14 1.28 5.71
N ARG A 56 -21.90 0.23 6.04
CA ARG A 56 -23.36 0.26 6.06
C ARG A 56 -23.82 -0.29 7.39
N GLN A 57 -24.42 0.56 8.23
CA GLN A 57 -24.76 0.24 9.62
C GLN A 57 -23.49 -0.14 10.42
N HIS A 58 -23.44 -1.34 11.00
CA HIS A 58 -22.32 -1.85 11.80
C HIS A 58 -21.35 -2.75 11.04
N ALA A 59 -21.70 -3.17 9.82
CA ALA A 59 -20.88 -4.04 8.99
C ALA A 59 -20.13 -3.26 7.90
N ARG A 60 -18.95 -3.75 7.54
CA ARG A 60 -18.15 -3.23 6.41
C ARG A 60 -18.38 -4.13 5.20
N HIS A 61 -18.99 -3.60 4.15
CA HIS A 61 -19.10 -4.30 2.88
C HIS A 61 -17.79 -4.18 2.14
N LEU A 62 -17.07 -5.30 1.99
CA LEU A 62 -15.75 -5.37 1.42
C LEU A 62 -15.83 -6.03 0.04
N GLN A 63 -15.10 -5.48 -0.92
CA GLN A 63 -14.92 -6.08 -2.24
C GLN A 63 -13.45 -6.01 -2.66
N GLY A 64 -13.06 -6.90 -3.57
CA GLY A 64 -11.72 -6.89 -4.15
C GLY A 64 -11.52 -8.09 -5.05
N PHE A 65 -10.26 -8.38 -5.33
CA PHE A 65 -9.87 -9.50 -6.18
C PHE A 65 -8.82 -10.35 -5.50
N ILE A 66 -8.86 -11.65 -5.81
CA ILE A 66 -7.86 -12.62 -5.40
C ILE A 66 -7.42 -13.45 -6.61
N ASN A 67 -6.13 -13.74 -6.64
CA ASN A 67 -5.48 -14.54 -7.65
C ASN A 67 -4.70 -15.62 -6.93
N ILE A 68 -4.97 -16.87 -7.29
CA ILE A 68 -4.25 -18.06 -6.83
C ILE A 68 -3.71 -18.73 -8.08
N ARG A 69 -2.40 -18.85 -8.20
CA ARG A 69 -1.75 -19.43 -9.36
C ARG A 69 -0.78 -20.53 -8.97
N THR A 70 -1.27 -21.76 -8.97
CA THR A 70 -0.48 -22.97 -8.71
C THR A 70 -0.70 -23.98 -9.84
N PRO A 71 0.09 -25.07 -9.91
CA PRO A 71 -0.18 -26.13 -10.87
C PRO A 71 -1.55 -26.81 -10.71
N VAL A 72 -2.15 -26.73 -9.51
CA VAL A 72 -3.40 -27.42 -9.15
C VAL A 72 -4.61 -26.46 -9.18
N ILE A 73 -4.40 -25.20 -8.81
CA ILE A 73 -5.44 -24.18 -8.70
C ILE A 73 -5.04 -22.95 -9.51
N LEU A 74 -5.86 -22.61 -10.49
CA LEU A 74 -5.79 -21.39 -11.28
C LEU A 74 -7.08 -20.61 -11.07
N ALA A 75 -7.06 -19.64 -10.16
CA ALA A 75 -8.24 -18.86 -9.80
C ALA A 75 -7.93 -17.37 -9.90
N LYS A 76 -8.72 -16.63 -10.69
CA LYS A 76 -8.73 -15.16 -10.73
C LYS A 76 -10.15 -14.68 -10.50
N LEU A 77 -10.43 -14.27 -9.27
CA LEU A 77 -11.79 -14.13 -8.78
C LEU A 77 -12.01 -12.75 -8.19
N ARG A 78 -13.21 -12.22 -8.39
CA ARG A 78 -13.72 -11.08 -7.62
C ARG A 78 -14.42 -11.64 -6.40
N PHE A 79 -14.24 -10.99 -5.24
CA PHE A 79 -15.01 -11.30 -4.05
C PHE A 79 -15.80 -10.08 -3.59
N VAL A 80 -16.96 -10.34 -2.99
CA VAL A 80 -17.79 -9.35 -2.31
C VAL A 80 -18.34 -9.99 -1.04
N GLY A 81 -18.19 -9.32 0.09
CA GLY A 81 -18.64 -9.84 1.38
C GLY A 81 -18.90 -8.75 2.41
N SER A 82 -19.28 -9.17 3.60
CA SER A 82 -19.47 -8.32 4.76
C SER A 82 -18.53 -8.77 5.87
N PHE A 83 -17.76 -7.81 6.38
CA PHE A 83 -16.97 -7.98 7.58
C PHE A 83 -17.73 -7.40 8.77
N ASP A 84 -17.90 -8.22 9.79
CA ASP A 84 -18.45 -7.86 11.09
C ASP A 84 -17.35 -8.10 12.15
N PRO A 85 -17.06 -7.13 13.02
CA PRO A 85 -16.06 -7.32 14.07
C PRO A 85 -16.36 -8.51 14.97
N GLU A 86 -17.59 -8.91 15.24
CA GLU A 86 -17.91 -10.02 16.13
C GLU A 86 -17.88 -11.37 15.41
N VAL A 87 -18.29 -11.40 14.14
CA VAL A 87 -18.48 -12.66 13.40
C VAL A 87 -17.28 -13.02 12.51
N GLY A 88 -16.65 -12.04 11.86
CA GLY A 88 -15.61 -12.26 10.86
C GLY A 88 -16.01 -11.78 9.47
N PHE A 89 -15.47 -12.42 8.42
CA PHE A 89 -15.64 -12.01 7.02
C PHE A 89 -16.29 -13.11 6.20
N ALA A 90 -17.51 -12.86 5.71
CA ALA A 90 -18.26 -13.83 4.91
C ALA A 90 -18.76 -13.20 3.61
N GLY A 91 -18.91 -14.00 2.56
CA GLY A 91 -19.37 -13.47 1.29
C GLY A 91 -19.40 -14.46 0.14
N LYS A 92 -19.36 -13.92 -1.07
CA LYS A 92 -19.40 -14.64 -2.34
C LYS A 92 -18.24 -14.25 -3.23
N TRP A 93 -17.84 -15.18 -4.08
CA TRP A 93 -16.86 -14.95 -5.12
C TRP A 93 -17.42 -15.28 -6.50
N PHE A 94 -16.83 -14.63 -7.50
CA PHE A 94 -17.29 -14.60 -8.88
C PHE A 94 -16.10 -14.78 -9.80
N GLU A 95 -16.25 -15.55 -10.86
CA GLU A 95 -15.30 -15.53 -11.96
C GLU A 95 -15.25 -14.15 -12.61
N CYS A 96 -14.05 -13.65 -12.88
CA CYS A 96 -13.89 -12.29 -13.44
C CYS A 96 -14.51 -12.14 -14.84
N TRP A 97 -14.68 -13.24 -15.58
CA TRP A 97 -15.28 -13.27 -16.91
C TRP A 97 -16.81 -13.39 -16.89
N HIS A 98 -17.39 -13.84 -15.76
CA HIS A 98 -18.82 -14.06 -15.58
C HIS A 98 -19.32 -13.44 -14.26
N PRO A 99 -19.26 -12.11 -14.10
CA PRO A 99 -19.54 -11.44 -12.83
C PRO A 99 -21.01 -11.49 -12.39
N GLU A 100 -21.92 -11.90 -13.27
CA GLU A 100 -23.36 -11.88 -13.00
C GLU A 100 -23.83 -13.03 -12.10
N GLN A 101 -23.08 -14.12 -12.01
CA GLN A 101 -23.44 -15.30 -11.23
C GLN A 101 -22.35 -15.60 -10.20
N ALA A 102 -22.76 -15.69 -8.93
CA ALA A 102 -21.85 -16.12 -7.88
C ALA A 102 -21.45 -17.58 -8.12
N THR A 103 -20.16 -17.81 -8.17
CA THR A 103 -19.58 -19.13 -8.43
C THR A 103 -19.42 -19.91 -7.12
N GLY A 104 -19.28 -19.21 -5.99
CA GLY A 104 -19.29 -19.82 -4.67
C GLY A 104 -19.32 -18.82 -3.51
N SER A 105 -19.19 -19.35 -2.30
CA SER A 105 -19.15 -18.60 -1.04
C SER A 105 -17.86 -18.83 -0.29
N PHE A 106 -17.56 -17.93 0.64
CA PHE A 106 -16.47 -18.06 1.60
C PHE A 106 -16.94 -17.61 2.99
N LEU A 107 -16.28 -18.14 4.02
CA LEU A 107 -16.47 -17.77 5.41
C LEU A 107 -15.10 -17.76 6.09
N PHE A 108 -14.76 -16.65 6.70
CA PHE A 108 -13.61 -16.49 7.57
C PHE A 108 -14.08 -16.07 8.96
N ASP A 109 -13.80 -16.91 9.94
CA ASP A 109 -14.07 -16.63 11.33
C ASP A 109 -13.04 -15.64 11.88
N ARG A 110 -13.49 -14.77 12.79
CA ARG A 110 -12.57 -13.87 13.49
C ARG A 110 -11.62 -14.66 14.39
N ILE A 111 -10.34 -14.28 14.34
CA ILE A 111 -9.34 -14.75 15.29
C ILE A 111 -9.19 -13.68 16.38
N GLU A 112 -9.36 -14.08 17.64
CA GLU A 112 -9.00 -13.21 18.75
C GLU A 112 -7.48 -13.04 18.81
N VAL A 113 -7.02 -11.85 18.46
CA VAL A 113 -5.63 -11.43 18.59
C VAL A 113 -5.60 -10.29 19.59
N PRO A 114 -4.62 -10.27 20.53
CA PRO A 114 -4.47 -9.15 21.45
C PRO A 114 -4.43 -7.84 20.67
N PRO A 115 -5.09 -6.77 21.16
CA PRO A 115 -5.11 -5.50 20.47
C PRO A 115 -3.67 -5.04 20.23
N ARG A 116 -3.28 -5.03 18.95
CA ARG A 116 -2.01 -4.48 18.52
C ARG A 116 -2.18 -2.99 18.52
N LEU A 117 -1.46 -2.30 19.40
CA LEU A 117 -1.35 -0.85 19.29
C LEU A 117 -0.83 -0.56 17.88
N PRO A 118 -1.52 0.25 17.06
CA PRO A 118 -0.95 0.71 15.80
C PRO A 118 0.41 1.30 16.15
N SER A 119 1.46 0.85 15.46
CA SER A 119 2.81 1.31 15.81
C SER A 119 2.79 2.84 15.78
N ALA A 120 3.28 3.49 16.83
CA ALA A 120 3.21 4.95 16.97
C ALA A 120 3.84 5.72 15.78
N ASN A 121 4.56 5.01 14.91
CA ASN A 121 5.27 5.53 13.74
C ASN A 121 4.59 5.26 12.38
N THR A 122 3.39 4.69 12.32
CA THR A 122 2.79 4.41 11.01
C THR A 122 2.11 5.65 10.43
N SER A 123 2.90 6.44 9.71
CA SER A 123 2.45 7.61 8.96
C SER A 123 1.59 7.19 7.76
N PRO A 124 0.56 7.98 7.38
CA PRO A 124 -0.13 7.78 6.10
C PRO A 124 0.87 7.98 4.96
N LEU A 125 0.59 7.44 3.77
CA LEU A 125 1.34 7.62 2.52
C LEU A 125 0.99 8.95 1.85
N LEU A 126 -0.29 9.30 1.79
CA LEU A 126 -0.79 10.55 1.19
C LEU A 126 -0.72 11.73 2.17
N PRO A 127 -0.31 12.94 1.72
CA PRO A 127 0.28 13.23 0.40
C PRO A 127 1.71 12.69 0.28
N LEU A 128 2.13 12.40 -0.95
CA LEU A 128 3.55 12.15 -1.22
C LEU A 128 4.35 13.42 -1.03
N MET A 129 5.57 13.27 -0.52
CA MET A 129 6.52 14.35 -0.31
C MET A 129 7.95 13.85 -0.40
N PRO A 130 8.96 14.74 -0.52
CA PRO A 130 10.35 14.30 -0.52
C PRO A 130 10.69 13.49 0.72
N GLY A 131 11.54 12.48 0.54
CA GLY A 131 11.86 11.52 1.59
C GLY A 131 12.07 10.11 1.07
N GLU A 132 12.22 9.18 2.00
CA GLU A 132 12.41 7.76 1.74
C GLU A 132 11.18 6.96 2.13
N TYR A 133 10.78 6.04 1.28
CA TYR A 133 9.58 5.22 1.43
C TYR A 133 9.92 3.76 1.15
N LEU A 134 9.48 2.87 2.04
CA LEU A 134 9.66 1.43 1.91
C LEU A 134 8.29 0.78 1.75
N PHE A 135 8.15 -0.03 0.72
CA PHE A 135 6.93 -0.73 0.40
C PHE A 135 7.12 -2.25 0.35
N VAL A 136 6.06 -2.98 0.66
CA VAL A 136 5.94 -4.42 0.46
C VAL A 136 4.62 -4.71 -0.22
N GLY A 137 4.61 -5.60 -1.19
CA GLY A 137 3.40 -5.95 -1.93
C GLY A 137 3.73 -6.80 -3.12
N ALA A 138 2.91 -6.75 -4.16
CA ALA A 138 3.15 -7.50 -5.38
C ALA A 138 2.67 -6.75 -6.62
N ALA A 139 3.40 -6.97 -7.72
CA ALA A 139 2.87 -6.77 -9.06
C ALA A 139 2.17 -8.05 -9.52
N LEU A 140 1.11 -7.89 -10.31
CA LEU A 140 0.34 -8.98 -10.92
C LEU A 140 0.29 -8.76 -12.41
N GLY A 141 0.72 -9.75 -13.19
CA GLY A 141 0.55 -9.77 -14.64
C GLY A 141 -0.89 -10.08 -15.04
N GLY A 142 -1.28 -9.65 -16.24
CA GLY A 142 -2.59 -9.96 -16.81
C GLY A 142 -2.88 -11.47 -16.90
N ASN A 143 -1.83 -12.27 -17.08
CA ASN A 143 -1.79 -13.73 -17.10
C ASN A 143 -1.92 -14.37 -15.69
N GLY A 144 -2.02 -13.56 -14.64
CA GLY A 144 -2.10 -14.02 -13.25
C GLY A 144 -0.75 -14.40 -12.64
N SER A 145 0.38 -14.08 -13.27
CA SER A 145 1.69 -14.20 -12.59
C SER A 145 1.75 -13.19 -11.45
N ILE A 146 2.31 -13.60 -10.32
CA ILE A 146 2.45 -12.75 -9.14
C ILE A 146 3.95 -12.54 -8.91
N TYR A 147 4.32 -11.29 -8.67
CA TYR A 147 5.70 -10.85 -8.46
C TYR A 147 5.75 -10.16 -7.10
N PRO A 148 5.91 -10.92 -5.99
CA PRO A 148 6.03 -10.36 -4.65
C PRO A 148 7.36 -9.60 -4.54
N SER A 149 7.29 -8.35 -4.09
CA SER A 149 8.44 -7.46 -4.12
C SER A 149 8.52 -6.56 -2.89
N ARG A 150 9.76 -6.17 -2.59
CA ARG A 150 10.07 -5.05 -1.70
C ARG A 150 10.59 -3.90 -2.53
N MET A 151 10.17 -2.69 -2.20
CA MET A 151 10.51 -1.51 -2.98
C MET A 151 10.93 -0.37 -2.06
N THR A 152 12.09 0.23 -2.36
CA THR A 152 12.58 1.43 -1.69
C THR A 152 12.57 2.58 -2.68
N MET A 153 11.98 3.70 -2.30
CA MET A 153 11.85 4.89 -3.14
C MET A 153 12.32 6.13 -2.40
N HIS A 154 13.14 6.93 -3.07
CA HIS A 154 13.55 8.26 -2.64
C HIS A 154 12.88 9.29 -3.53
N LEU A 155 11.96 10.07 -2.96
CA LEU A 155 11.33 11.20 -3.60
C LEU A 155 12.21 12.43 -3.37
N LEU A 156 12.67 13.06 -4.45
CA LEU A 156 13.56 14.22 -4.41
C LEU A 156 12.78 15.53 -4.56
N ASP A 157 13.35 16.63 -4.08
CA ASP A 157 12.69 17.96 -4.10
C ASP A 157 12.40 18.46 -5.53
N ASP A 158 13.12 17.96 -6.54
CA ASP A 158 12.99 18.33 -7.96
C ASP A 158 11.87 17.57 -8.70
N GLY A 159 11.12 16.70 -8.00
CA GLY A 159 10.08 15.86 -8.60
C GLY A 159 10.59 14.50 -9.11
N THR A 160 11.89 14.22 -9.00
CA THR A 160 12.45 12.92 -9.40
C THR A 160 12.23 11.86 -8.33
N VAL A 161 11.89 10.63 -8.73
CA VAL A 161 11.98 9.44 -7.88
C VAL A 161 13.13 8.54 -8.33
N ARG A 162 13.86 7.99 -7.37
CA ARG A 162 14.89 6.98 -7.59
C ARG A 162 14.80 5.90 -6.52
N GLY A 163 15.31 4.71 -6.77
CA GLY A 163 15.34 3.67 -5.77
C GLY A 163 15.54 2.30 -6.37
N HIS A 164 15.01 1.27 -5.71
CA HIS A 164 15.13 -0.10 -6.17
C HIS A 164 13.91 -0.94 -5.82
N VAL A 165 13.64 -1.94 -6.66
CA VAL A 165 12.71 -3.04 -6.39
C VAL A 165 13.52 -4.33 -6.31
N GLN A 166 13.15 -5.19 -5.37
CA GLN A 166 13.67 -6.56 -5.29
C GLN A 166 12.50 -7.53 -5.26
N GLU A 167 12.41 -8.36 -6.30
CA GLU A 167 11.47 -9.46 -6.34
C GLU A 167 11.95 -10.61 -5.44
N ARG A 168 11.01 -11.36 -4.86
CA ARG A 168 11.36 -12.43 -3.93
C ARG A 168 11.97 -13.64 -4.64
N HIS A 169 11.40 -14.03 -5.78
CA HIS A 169 11.83 -15.21 -6.54
C HIS A 169 13.07 -14.98 -7.38
N TYR A 170 13.22 -13.76 -7.88
CA TYR A 170 14.38 -13.32 -8.63
C TYR A 170 15.04 -12.21 -7.83
N PRO A 171 15.99 -12.54 -6.93
CA PRO A 171 16.57 -11.59 -5.99
C PRO A 171 17.50 -10.55 -6.66
N GLN A 172 17.26 -10.25 -7.94
CA GLN A 172 17.83 -9.10 -8.62
C GLN A 172 17.32 -7.82 -7.96
N LEU A 173 18.25 -6.92 -7.67
CA LEU A 173 17.94 -5.56 -7.24
C LEU A 173 17.84 -4.68 -8.49
N CYS A 174 16.63 -4.40 -8.94
CA CYS A 174 16.38 -3.57 -10.12
C CYS A 174 16.28 -2.11 -9.71
N ALA A 175 17.08 -1.25 -10.34
CA ALA A 175 16.97 0.19 -10.14
C ALA A 175 15.64 0.70 -10.72
N LEU A 176 15.05 1.69 -10.03
CA LEU A 176 13.91 2.43 -10.53
C LEU A 176 14.25 3.92 -10.63
N VAL A 177 13.73 4.57 -11.66
CA VAL A 177 13.85 6.02 -11.89
C VAL A 177 12.53 6.54 -12.43
N GLY A 178 12.12 7.73 -12.04
CA GLY A 178 10.83 8.26 -12.45
C GLY A 178 10.57 9.68 -11.98
N GLN A 179 9.29 10.02 -11.95
CA GLN A 179 8.77 11.31 -11.51
C GLN A 179 7.66 11.11 -10.47
N TRP A 180 7.50 12.09 -9.59
CA TRP A 180 6.48 12.10 -8.55
C TRP A 180 5.82 13.46 -8.41
N SER A 181 4.58 13.44 -7.96
CA SER A 181 3.81 14.58 -7.48
C SER A 181 3.09 14.19 -6.19
N PRO A 182 2.51 15.13 -5.43
CA PRO A 182 1.81 14.79 -4.19
C PRO A 182 0.70 13.73 -4.34
N ALA A 183 0.14 13.58 -5.55
CA ALA A 183 -1.00 12.72 -5.83
C ALA A 183 -0.69 11.55 -6.79
N GLN A 184 0.51 11.48 -7.38
CA GLN A 184 0.84 10.46 -8.38
C GLN A 184 2.33 10.13 -8.39
N LEU A 185 2.65 8.89 -8.78
CA LEU A 185 3.99 8.39 -8.97
C LEU A 185 4.10 7.67 -10.31
N SER A 186 5.14 7.92 -11.08
CA SER A 186 5.45 7.14 -12.29
C SER A 186 6.92 6.79 -12.33
N TRP A 187 7.26 5.54 -12.63
CA TRP A 187 8.66 5.13 -12.70
C TRP A 187 8.87 4.05 -13.76
N SER A 188 10.09 3.94 -14.25
CA SER A 188 10.55 2.81 -15.03
C SER A 188 11.35 1.84 -14.18
N LEU A 189 11.35 0.57 -14.58
CA LEU A 189 12.17 -0.49 -14.03
C LEU A 189 12.75 -1.29 -15.17
N THR A 190 14.06 -1.53 -15.13
CA THR A 190 14.76 -2.41 -16.08
C THR A 190 15.04 -3.75 -15.40
N PHE A 191 14.43 -4.81 -15.91
CA PHE A 191 14.72 -6.18 -15.52
C PHE A 191 15.78 -6.75 -16.46
N ARG A 192 16.81 -7.42 -15.92
CA ARG A 192 17.90 -7.96 -16.76
C ARG A 192 17.88 -9.46 -16.73
N THR A 193 17.80 -10.05 -17.91
CA THR A 193 17.99 -11.48 -18.14
C THR A 193 19.34 -11.67 -18.83
N ASP A 194 19.86 -12.91 -18.84
CA ASP A 194 21.12 -13.23 -19.51
C ASP A 194 21.12 -12.82 -20.99
N ASP A 195 19.95 -12.81 -21.63
CA ASP A 195 19.79 -12.59 -23.07
C ASP A 195 19.26 -11.20 -23.42
N SER A 196 18.71 -10.42 -22.49
CA SER A 196 18.02 -9.14 -22.79
C SER A 196 17.69 -8.29 -21.56
N ASP A 197 17.61 -6.97 -21.78
CA ASP A 197 17.08 -5.99 -20.83
C ASP A 197 15.59 -5.70 -21.18
N TRP A 198 14.73 -5.75 -20.18
CA TRP A 198 13.29 -5.57 -20.29
C TRP A 198 12.85 -4.36 -19.49
N ASP A 199 12.43 -3.31 -20.18
CA ASP A 199 11.96 -2.07 -19.56
C ASP A 199 10.44 -2.09 -19.35
N TYR A 200 10.03 -1.72 -18.14
CA TYR A 200 8.64 -1.61 -17.73
C TYR A 200 8.34 -0.22 -17.15
N LEU A 201 7.17 0.32 -17.48
CA LEU A 201 6.62 1.56 -16.92
C LEU A 201 5.55 1.22 -15.87
N TYR A 202 5.59 1.95 -14.77
CA TYR A 202 4.67 1.85 -13.66
C TYR A 202 4.02 3.21 -13.42
N TYR A 203 2.72 3.19 -13.13
CA TYR A 203 1.92 4.37 -12.77
C TYR A 203 1.14 4.07 -11.50
N GLY A 204 1.46 4.78 -10.43
CA GLY A 204 0.91 4.59 -9.09
C GLY A 204 0.13 5.81 -8.60
N THR A 205 -0.98 5.54 -7.92
CA THR A 205 -1.76 6.50 -7.16
C THR A 205 -1.68 6.13 -5.67
N PRO A 206 -1.18 7.04 -4.82
CA PRO A 206 -1.14 6.86 -3.37
C PRO A 206 -2.54 6.98 -2.77
N ALA A 207 -2.89 6.00 -1.93
CA ALA A 207 -3.96 6.05 -0.95
C ALA A 207 -3.37 6.31 0.45
N THR A 208 -4.15 6.14 1.52
CA THR A 208 -3.70 6.38 2.90
C THR A 208 -2.52 5.50 3.28
N ARG A 209 -2.44 4.25 2.82
CA ARG A 209 -1.33 3.32 3.14
C ARG A 209 -0.88 2.46 1.96
N LEU A 210 -1.58 2.54 0.83
CA LEU A 210 -1.36 1.70 -0.34
C LEU A 210 -0.94 2.55 -1.53
N MET A 211 0.03 2.08 -2.30
CA MET A 211 0.36 2.57 -3.62
C MET A 211 -0.24 1.60 -4.62
N ARG A 212 -1.28 2.02 -5.33
CA ARG A 212 -2.02 1.19 -6.29
C ARG A 212 -1.75 1.65 -7.70
N GLY A 213 -1.73 0.73 -8.65
CA GLY A 213 -1.52 1.16 -10.01
C GLY A 213 -1.46 0.07 -11.04
N VAL A 214 -0.93 0.47 -12.19
CA VAL A 214 -0.77 -0.37 -13.37
C VAL A 214 0.68 -0.34 -13.81
N TRP A 215 1.09 -1.43 -14.47
CA TRP A 215 2.39 -1.53 -15.10
C TRP A 215 2.26 -2.11 -16.49
N GLN A 216 3.20 -1.78 -17.36
CA GLN A 216 3.27 -2.32 -18.72
C GLN A 216 4.70 -2.25 -19.27
N ARG A 217 5.00 -3.05 -20.28
CA ARG A 217 6.26 -2.94 -21.02
C ARG A 217 6.38 -1.58 -21.70
N SER A 218 7.58 -0.98 -21.61
CA SER A 218 7.87 0.35 -22.16
C SER A 218 7.81 0.36 -23.69
N ASP A 219 8.38 -0.65 -24.33
CA ASP A 219 8.35 -0.79 -25.79
C ASP A 219 7.07 -1.49 -26.23
N VAL A 220 6.09 -0.68 -26.63
CA VAL A 220 4.78 -1.14 -27.10
C VAL A 220 4.89 -2.00 -28.36
N ALA A 221 5.89 -1.76 -29.22
CA ALA A 221 6.08 -2.53 -30.45
C ALA A 221 6.52 -3.97 -30.18
N MET A 222 7.13 -4.22 -29.02
CA MET A 222 7.59 -5.53 -28.58
C MET A 222 6.55 -6.25 -27.70
N ILE A 223 5.35 -5.69 -27.51
CA ILE A 223 4.29 -6.38 -26.75
C ILE A 223 3.71 -7.51 -27.60
N GLU A 224 4.20 -8.73 -27.37
CA GLU A 224 3.60 -9.93 -27.96
C GLU A 224 2.28 -10.31 -27.26
N SER A 225 2.16 -9.98 -25.97
CA SER A 225 0.98 -10.31 -25.17
C SER A 225 0.78 -9.31 -24.04
N LEU A 226 -0.29 -8.53 -24.13
CA LEU A 226 -0.71 -7.66 -23.02
C LEU A 226 -0.93 -8.43 -21.72
N ALA A 227 -1.31 -9.71 -21.80
CA ALA A 227 -1.47 -10.54 -20.61
C ALA A 227 -0.13 -10.79 -19.89
N LYS A 228 1.00 -10.87 -20.61
CA LYS A 228 2.32 -11.07 -20.00
C LYS A 228 3.03 -9.77 -19.68
N GLU A 229 2.79 -8.75 -20.50
CA GLU A 229 3.55 -7.50 -20.53
C GLU A 229 2.78 -6.31 -19.93
N SER A 230 1.68 -6.56 -19.22
CA SER A 230 0.97 -5.53 -18.48
C SER A 230 0.22 -6.12 -17.29
N GLY A 231 -0.15 -5.26 -16.35
CA GLY A 231 -0.79 -5.71 -15.14
C GLY A 231 -1.12 -4.61 -14.14
N ARG A 232 -1.35 -5.03 -12.90
CA ARG A 232 -1.68 -4.17 -11.75
C ARG A 232 -0.71 -4.41 -10.61
N PHE A 233 -0.66 -3.52 -9.64
CA PHE A 233 0.08 -3.74 -8.41
C PHE A 233 -0.63 -3.10 -7.22
N ASP A 234 -0.33 -3.65 -6.04
CA ASP A 234 -0.78 -3.12 -4.76
C ASP A 234 0.42 -3.22 -3.78
N PHE A 235 0.95 -2.07 -3.39
CA PHE A 235 2.13 -1.96 -2.53
C PHE A 235 1.78 -1.23 -1.23
N GLU A 236 1.90 -1.91 -0.09
CA GLU A 236 1.66 -1.29 1.22
C GLU A 236 2.92 -0.59 1.74
N LEU A 237 2.73 0.63 2.22
CA LEU A 237 3.76 1.40 2.89
C LEU A 237 4.15 0.72 4.21
N THR A 238 5.39 0.30 4.37
CA THR A 238 5.91 -0.24 5.63
C THR A 238 6.58 0.84 6.47
N HIS A 239 7.34 1.72 5.83
CA HIS A 239 8.08 2.79 6.49
C HIS A 239 8.15 4.03 5.60
N ALA A 240 8.12 5.22 6.22
CA ALA A 240 8.34 6.48 5.53
C ALA A 240 9.16 7.44 6.41
N HIS A 241 10.26 7.92 5.87
CA HIS A 241 11.04 9.02 6.42
C HIS A 241 10.88 10.25 5.53
N ARG A 242 10.02 11.19 5.95
CA ARG A 242 9.69 12.39 5.17
C ARG A 242 10.60 13.55 5.49
N LYS A 243 11.02 14.26 4.45
CA LYS A 243 11.74 15.53 4.54
C LYS A 243 10.73 16.68 4.57
N TRP A 244 10.34 17.09 5.77
CA TRP A 244 9.48 18.25 5.95
C TRP A 244 10.30 19.54 5.81
N SER A 245 9.99 20.36 4.81
CA SER A 245 10.71 21.60 4.52
C SER A 245 9.75 22.73 4.13
N ARG A 246 10.28 23.96 3.99
CA ARG A 246 9.48 25.16 3.73
C ARG A 246 8.59 25.07 2.49
N PRO A 247 9.02 24.53 1.33
CA PRO A 247 8.14 24.34 0.18
C PRO A 247 6.90 23.48 0.46
N TYR A 248 7.00 22.52 1.39
CA TYR A 248 5.94 21.56 1.68
C TYR A 248 5.20 21.83 3.00
N HIS A 249 5.35 23.03 3.59
CA HIS A 249 4.73 23.38 4.88
C HIS A 249 3.20 23.25 4.90
N HIS A 250 2.54 23.43 3.76
CA HIS A 250 1.10 23.28 3.62
C HIS A 250 0.64 21.82 3.76
N LEU A 251 1.53 20.87 3.50
CA LEU A 251 1.29 19.42 3.61
C LEU A 251 1.60 18.88 5.00
N PHE A 252 2.05 19.72 5.94
CA PHE A 252 2.44 19.30 7.28
C PHE A 252 1.32 18.52 7.98
N PRO A 253 1.65 17.48 8.78
CA PRO A 253 0.64 16.69 9.46
C PRO A 253 -0.21 17.59 10.35
N GLN A 254 -1.51 17.30 10.44
CA GLN A 254 -2.43 18.08 11.29
C GLN A 254 -1.91 18.26 12.73
N PRO A 255 -1.32 17.25 13.41
CA PRO A 255 -0.75 17.45 14.74
C PRO A 255 0.34 18.52 14.78
N PHE A 256 1.24 18.55 13.79
CA PHE A 256 2.26 19.60 13.69
C PHE A 256 1.61 20.97 13.49
N ARG A 257 0.63 21.09 12.58
CA ARG A 257 -0.07 22.36 12.32
C ARG A 257 -0.78 22.87 13.58
N GLN A 258 -1.35 21.98 14.39
CA GLN A 258 -1.98 22.33 15.67
C GLN A 258 -0.95 22.85 16.69
N VAL A 259 0.20 22.17 16.83
CA VAL A 259 1.30 22.62 17.71
C VAL A 259 1.86 23.96 17.24
N ALA A 260 2.13 24.12 15.94
CA ALA A 260 2.62 25.36 15.36
C ALA A 260 1.63 26.52 15.58
N ALA A 261 0.32 26.27 15.41
CA ALA A 261 -0.71 27.27 15.70
C ALA A 261 -0.73 27.66 17.18
N ALA A 262 -0.72 26.69 18.10
CA ALA A 262 -0.66 26.94 19.54
C ALA A 262 0.57 27.78 19.93
N ILE A 263 1.72 27.50 19.32
CA ILE A 263 2.95 28.30 19.48
C ILE A 263 2.76 29.76 19.03
N VAL A 264 2.17 29.97 17.86
CA VAL A 264 1.92 31.32 17.32
C VAL A 264 0.96 32.11 18.21
N PHE A 265 -0.11 31.46 18.69
CA PHE A 265 -1.07 32.09 19.60
C PHE A 265 -0.52 32.34 21.00
N ALA A 266 0.35 31.48 21.53
CA ALA A 266 1.00 31.73 22.83
C ALA A 266 1.91 32.97 22.78
N ARG A 267 2.64 33.16 21.67
CA ARG A 267 3.52 34.33 21.45
C ARG A 267 2.76 35.63 21.24
N SER A 268 1.51 35.60 20.78
CA SER A 268 0.71 36.82 20.59
C SER A 268 0.15 37.36 21.92
N VAL A 269 0.08 36.53 22.96
CA VAL A 269 -0.44 36.90 24.28
C VAL A 269 0.65 37.43 25.21
N ASP A 270 1.89 36.93 25.10
CA ASP A 270 3.02 37.47 25.85
C ASP A 270 4.35 37.33 25.07
N ARG A 271 5.01 38.46 24.77
CA ARG A 271 6.29 38.49 24.04
C ARG A 271 7.46 37.95 24.88
N ARG A 272 7.26 37.69 26.18
CA ARG A 272 8.30 37.24 27.12
C ARG A 272 8.26 35.75 27.44
N THR A 273 7.23 35.02 27.02
CA THR A 273 7.16 33.58 27.25
C THR A 273 8.01 32.83 26.23
N HIS A 274 9.16 32.34 26.69
CA HIS A 274 9.90 31.29 25.99
C HIS A 274 9.01 30.05 25.91
N LEU A 275 8.91 29.43 24.73
CA LEU A 275 8.19 28.17 24.61
C LEU A 275 8.86 27.12 25.50
N PRO A 276 8.07 26.29 26.20
CA PRO A 276 8.55 25.08 26.84
C PRO A 276 9.47 24.28 25.89
N SER A 277 10.59 23.79 26.40
CA SER A 277 11.65 23.15 25.61
C SER A 277 11.16 21.89 24.88
N ASP A 278 10.22 21.17 25.47
CA ASP A 278 9.50 20.02 24.90
C ASP A 278 8.74 20.39 23.62
N LEU A 279 8.09 21.56 23.56
CA LEU A 279 7.41 22.02 22.34
C LEU A 279 8.39 22.34 21.21
N TRP A 280 9.55 22.91 21.54
CA TRP A 280 10.63 23.10 20.57
C TRP A 280 11.18 21.77 20.05
N CYS A 281 11.43 20.80 20.93
CA CYS A 281 11.85 19.46 20.53
C CYS A 281 10.85 18.82 19.56
N HIS A 282 9.54 19.00 19.79
CA HIS A 282 8.53 18.54 18.85
C HIS A 282 8.64 19.25 17.49
N VAL A 283 8.77 20.58 17.44
CA VAL A 283 8.95 21.28 16.16
C VAL A 283 10.19 20.80 15.41
N PHE A 284 11.33 20.67 16.10
CA PHE A 284 12.59 20.22 15.52
C PHE A 284 12.56 18.75 15.08
N SER A 285 11.76 17.89 15.73
CA SER A 285 11.61 16.49 15.33
C SER A 285 10.88 16.32 13.99
N TYR A 286 10.08 17.32 13.58
CA TYR A 286 9.38 17.28 12.30
C TYR A 286 10.18 17.95 11.18
N VAL A 287 10.88 19.06 11.40
CA VAL A 287 11.45 19.87 10.29
C VAL A 287 12.88 19.50 9.93
N HIS A 288 13.17 19.42 8.63
CA HIS A 288 14.52 19.14 8.11
C HIS A 288 15.46 20.35 8.25
N ALA A 289 16.77 20.12 8.25
CA ALA A 289 17.81 21.16 8.42
C ALA A 289 17.69 22.32 7.43
N ASP A 290 17.19 22.05 6.21
CA ASP A 290 17.00 23.06 5.17
C ASP A 290 15.95 24.12 5.55
N TRP A 291 15.11 23.87 6.56
CA TRP A 291 14.19 24.87 7.10
C TRP A 291 14.93 26.08 7.68
N TRP A 292 16.14 25.88 8.20
CA TRP A 292 16.91 26.88 8.93
C TRP A 292 18.01 27.55 8.10
N ARG A 293 18.22 27.07 6.87
CA ARG A 293 19.21 27.60 5.93
C ARG A 293 18.52 28.67 5.08
N SER A 294 18.48 29.89 5.59
CA SER A 294 18.10 31.11 4.86
C SER A 294 19.32 31.98 4.63
#